data_AF-A0A6N2W7X2-F1
#
_entry.id   AF-A0A6N2W7X2-F1
#
_cell.length_a   1.000
_cell.length_b   1.000
_cell.length_c   1.000
_cell.angle_alpha   90.00
_cell.angle_beta   90.00
_cell.angle_gamma   90.00
#
_symmetry.space_group_name_H-M   'P 1'
#
loop_
_entity.id
_entity.type
_entity.pdbx_description
1 polymer ?
#
loop_
_entity_poly.entity_id
_entity_poly.type
_entity_poly.pdbx_seq_one_letter_code
_entity_poly.pdbx_strand_id
1 'polypeptide(L)'
;MEFNKPVSNPMMVGSIELLKAEDTPEHRQMFLDELQKAKFLSPVVIDPVPVPDENGRVTIARDAKVQFPMLSTEDGRKFFMAFTDWTELKRWRDEENQQTFAMNFDDYAGMLLRKDAQGNISPALGFVINPFGGNIVVTREMVASMISAKLKAAGRPVPPAPGTPGAPTQPKQQ
;
A
#
# COMPACT_ATOMS: atom_id res chain seq x y z
N MET A 1 9.10 3.51 -4.57
CA MET A 1 8.78 2.46 -5.56
C MET A 1 9.97 2.12 -6.46
N GLU A 2 10.32 0.84 -6.59
CA GLU A 2 11.35 0.31 -7.52
C GLU A 2 10.70 -0.64 -8.54
N PHE A 3 11.02 -0.55 -9.84
CA PHE A 3 10.36 -1.34 -10.88
C PHE A 3 10.94 -2.76 -11.02
N ASN A 4 10.06 -3.76 -11.07
CA ASN A 4 10.37 -5.18 -11.30
C ASN A 4 11.51 -5.74 -10.44
N LYS A 5 11.59 -5.27 -9.18
CA LYS A 5 12.57 -5.74 -8.22
C LYS A 5 12.01 -6.96 -7.48
N PRO A 6 12.78 -8.06 -7.32
CA PRO A 6 12.35 -9.17 -6.49
C PRO A 6 12.19 -8.71 -5.04
N VAL A 7 11.12 -9.17 -4.40
CA VAL A 7 10.76 -8.87 -3.03
C VAL A 7 10.48 -10.19 -2.33
N SER A 8 10.88 -10.28 -1.06
CA SER A 8 10.60 -11.39 -0.17
C SER A 8 10.50 -10.86 1.25
N ASN A 9 9.40 -11.17 1.96
CA ASN A 9 9.15 -10.67 3.32
C ASN A 9 8.87 -11.82 4.30
N PRO A 10 9.86 -12.67 4.62
CA PRO A 10 9.65 -13.79 5.53
C PRO A 10 9.19 -13.34 6.92
N MET A 11 9.72 -12.23 7.44
CA MET A 11 9.32 -11.67 8.73
C MET A 11 7.87 -11.17 8.73
N MET A 12 7.42 -10.58 7.61
CA MET A 12 6.03 -10.14 7.46
C MET A 12 5.08 -11.33 7.37
N VAL A 13 5.47 -12.39 6.65
CA VAL A 13 4.67 -13.62 6.60
C VAL A 13 4.57 -14.24 7.99
N GLY A 14 5.69 -14.34 8.73
CA GLY A 14 5.70 -14.86 10.10
C GLY A 14 4.86 -14.02 11.07
N SER A 15 4.91 -12.69 10.99
CA SER A 15 4.08 -11.83 11.84
C SER A 15 2.59 -11.95 11.54
N ILE A 16 2.22 -12.16 10.27
CA ILE A 16 0.84 -12.48 9.85
C ILE A 16 0.39 -13.81 10.42
N GLU A 17 1.23 -14.86 10.37
CA GLU A 17 0.91 -16.16 10.93
C GLU A 17 0.69 -16.09 12.44
N LEU A 18 1.57 -15.39 13.17
CA LEU A 18 1.41 -15.16 14.61
C LEU A 18 0.12 -14.42 14.93
N LEU A 19 -0.20 -13.36 14.19
CA LEU A 19 -1.43 -12.58 14.36
C LEU A 19 -2.68 -13.42 14.10
N LYS A 20 -2.65 -14.32 13.11
CA LYS A 20 -3.76 -15.24 12.79
C LYS A 20 -3.89 -16.37 13.81
N ALA A 21 -2.78 -16.83 14.38
CA ALA A 21 -2.77 -17.86 15.41
C ALA A 21 -3.28 -17.30 16.75
N GLU A 22 -2.81 -16.11 17.14
CA GLU A 22 -3.20 -15.46 18.39
C GLU A 22 -3.16 -13.94 18.26
N ASP A 23 -4.29 -13.30 18.51
CA ASP A 23 -4.44 -11.84 18.36
C ASP A 23 -4.06 -11.08 19.65
N THR A 24 -2.78 -11.17 20.02
CA THR A 24 -2.21 -10.47 21.18
C THR A 24 -1.75 -9.05 20.83
N PRO A 25 -1.71 -8.11 21.80
CA PRO A 25 -1.08 -6.80 21.61
C PRO A 25 0.35 -6.90 21.06
N GLU A 26 1.13 -7.88 21.52
CA GLU A 26 2.52 -8.12 21.11
C GLU A 26 2.61 -8.55 19.64
N HIS A 27 1.77 -9.50 19.21
CA HIS A 27 1.72 -9.95 17.81
C HIS A 27 1.25 -8.84 16.87
N ARG A 28 0.26 -8.04 17.29
CA ARG A 28 -0.16 -6.84 16.54
C ARG A 28 0.97 -5.84 16.39
N GLN A 29 1.72 -5.56 17.45
CA GLN A 29 2.84 -4.64 17.40
C GLN A 29 3.93 -5.15 16.44
N MET A 30 4.28 -6.43 16.50
CA MET A 30 5.23 -7.04 15.56
C MET A 30 4.77 -6.91 14.11
N PHE A 31 3.49 -7.18 13.83
CA PHE A 31 2.91 -6.98 12.51
C PHE A 31 3.04 -5.52 12.04
N LEU A 32 2.71 -4.55 12.89
CA LEU A 32 2.81 -3.12 12.57
C LEU A 32 4.25 -2.67 12.31
N ASP A 33 5.20 -3.21 13.07
CA ASP A 33 6.63 -2.89 12.92
C ASP A 33 7.18 -3.46 11.61
N GLU A 34 6.80 -4.69 11.27
CA GLU A 34 7.20 -5.32 10.02
C GLU A 34 6.51 -4.69 8.82
N LEU A 35 5.23 -4.31 8.94
CA LEU A 35 4.48 -3.61 7.89
C LEU A 35 5.18 -2.31 7.45
N GLN A 36 5.78 -1.57 8.40
CA GLN A 36 6.49 -0.32 8.10
C GLN A 36 7.81 -0.53 7.37
N LYS A 37 8.47 -1.68 7.57
CA LYS A 37 9.77 -2.02 6.96
C LYS A 37 9.61 -2.79 5.65
N ALA A 38 8.51 -3.53 5.52
CA ALA A 38 8.25 -4.41 4.40
C ALA A 38 8.13 -3.63 3.09
N LYS A 39 8.52 -4.32 2.02
CA LYS A 39 8.24 -3.92 0.64
C LYS A 39 7.32 -4.96 0.06
N PHE A 40 6.35 -4.59 -0.76
CA PHE A 40 5.42 -5.52 -1.38
C PHE A 40 5.52 -5.39 -2.89
N LEU A 41 5.33 -6.49 -3.61
CA LEU A 41 5.06 -6.43 -5.03
C LEU A 41 3.64 -5.94 -5.21
N SER A 42 3.50 -4.79 -5.87
CA SER A 42 2.23 -4.28 -6.33
C SER A 42 2.14 -4.49 -7.83
N PRO A 43 1.13 -5.21 -8.33
CA PRO A 43 0.96 -5.39 -9.76
C PRO A 43 0.68 -4.04 -10.41
N VAL A 44 1.13 -3.89 -11.65
CA VAL A 44 0.94 -2.65 -12.40
C VAL A 44 0.64 -2.96 -13.86
N VAL A 45 -0.23 -2.16 -14.45
CA VAL A 45 -0.50 -2.15 -15.89
C VAL A 45 0.10 -0.86 -16.43
N ILE A 46 0.99 -0.99 -17.40
CA ILE A 46 1.69 0.13 -18.01
C ILE A 46 1.32 0.14 -19.50
N ASP A 47 0.86 1.30 -19.97
CA ASP A 47 0.45 1.53 -21.36
C ASP A 47 1.27 2.69 -21.97
N PRO A 48 2.10 2.45 -23.01
CA PRO A 48 2.31 1.16 -23.69
C PRO A 48 3.10 0.16 -22.84
N VAL A 49 2.89 -1.14 -23.10
CA VAL A 49 3.59 -2.22 -22.39
C VAL A 49 5.10 -2.05 -22.55
N PRO A 50 5.87 -1.97 -21.45
CA PRO A 50 7.32 -1.85 -21.52
C PRO A 50 7.95 -3.05 -22.22
N VAL A 51 8.73 -2.78 -23.27
CA VAL A 51 9.49 -3.80 -24.00
C VAL A 51 10.93 -3.78 -23.51
N PRO A 52 11.57 -4.93 -23.22
CA PRO A 52 12.99 -4.98 -22.91
C PRO A 52 13.83 -4.43 -24.06
N ASP A 53 14.85 -3.63 -23.75
CA ASP A 53 15.85 -3.23 -24.74
C ASP A 53 16.77 -4.41 -25.13
N GLU A 54 17.71 -4.17 -26.04
CA GLU A 54 18.68 -5.19 -26.51
C GLU A 54 19.53 -5.80 -25.37
N ASN A 55 19.61 -5.15 -24.21
CA ASN A 55 20.32 -5.64 -23.02
C ASN A 55 19.37 -6.30 -22.00
N GLY A 56 18.10 -6.52 -22.37
CA GLY A 56 17.07 -7.07 -21.49
C GLY A 56 16.59 -6.10 -20.40
N ARG A 57 16.94 -4.81 -20.48
CA ARG A 57 16.47 -3.81 -19.51
C ARG A 57 15.12 -3.29 -19.92
N VAL A 58 14.16 -3.41 -19.01
CA VAL A 58 12.82 -2.87 -19.20
C VAL A 58 12.80 -1.43 -18.69
N THR A 59 12.55 -0.48 -19.58
CA THR A 59 12.39 0.94 -19.22
C THR A 59 10.96 1.40 -19.46
N ILE A 60 10.42 2.16 -18.52
CA ILE A 60 9.09 2.74 -18.64
C ILE A 60 9.22 4.04 -19.42
N ALA A 61 8.50 4.18 -20.53
CA ALA A 61 8.46 5.41 -21.30
C ALA A 61 7.94 6.57 -20.42
N ARG A 62 8.47 7.78 -20.62
CA ARG A 62 8.13 8.94 -19.75
C ARG A 62 6.66 9.34 -19.82
N ASP A 63 6.00 9.04 -20.92
CA ASP A 63 4.60 9.28 -21.22
C ASP A 63 3.71 8.06 -20.95
N ALA A 64 4.29 6.95 -20.47
CA ALA A 64 3.53 5.75 -20.18
C ALA A 64 2.54 5.97 -19.03
N LYS A 65 1.32 5.48 -19.21
CA LYS A 65 0.28 5.50 -18.19
C LYS A 65 0.47 4.32 -17.27
N VAL A 66 0.75 4.61 -16.00
CA VAL A 66 0.93 3.61 -14.95
C VAL A 66 -0.38 3.48 -14.18
N GLN A 67 -0.97 2.29 -14.19
CA GLN A 67 -2.22 1.99 -13.50
C GLN A 67 -2.03 0.84 -12.51
N PHE A 68 -2.52 1.04 -11.29
CA PHE A 68 -2.51 0.00 -10.26
C PHE A 68 -3.87 -0.70 -10.24
N PRO A 69 -3.97 -1.96 -10.68
CA PRO A 69 -5.21 -2.72 -10.57
C PRO A 69 -5.62 -2.87 -9.11
N MET A 70 -6.92 -2.76 -8.86
CA MET A 70 -7.53 -2.93 -7.54
C MET A 70 -8.40 -4.18 -7.53
N LEU A 71 -8.41 -4.89 -6.40
CA LEU A 71 -9.43 -5.90 -6.13
C LEU A 71 -10.75 -5.20 -5.83
N SER A 72 -11.83 -5.72 -6.42
CA SER A 72 -13.19 -5.32 -6.11
C SER A 72 -13.90 -6.52 -5.46
N THR A 73 -14.49 -6.29 -4.30
CA THR A 73 -15.38 -7.27 -3.65
C THR A 73 -16.77 -7.22 -4.29
N GLU A 74 -17.61 -8.23 -4.04
CA GLU A 74 -18.98 -8.30 -4.59
C GLU A 74 -19.85 -7.09 -4.22
N ASP A 75 -19.62 -6.50 -3.05
CA ASP A 75 -20.27 -5.28 -2.57
C ASP A 75 -19.66 -3.98 -3.12
N GLY A 76 -18.73 -4.08 -4.07
CA GLY A 76 -18.12 -2.94 -4.77
C GLY A 76 -17.00 -2.22 -4.02
N ARG A 77 -16.58 -2.71 -2.84
CA ARG A 77 -15.42 -2.14 -2.13
C ARG A 77 -14.14 -2.44 -2.89
N LYS A 78 -13.24 -1.45 -2.94
CA LYS A 78 -11.98 -1.53 -3.69
C LYS A 78 -10.77 -1.54 -2.77
N PHE A 79 -9.78 -2.35 -3.11
CA PHE A 79 -8.52 -2.43 -2.38
C PHE A 79 -7.34 -2.56 -3.33
N PHE A 80 -6.22 -1.93 -3.01
CA PHE A 80 -4.96 -2.24 -3.69
C PHE A 80 -4.44 -3.62 -3.28
N MET A 81 -3.62 -4.23 -4.11
CA MET A 81 -2.96 -5.50 -3.81
C MET A 81 -1.53 -5.28 -3.39
N ALA A 82 -1.09 -6.07 -2.42
CA ALA A 82 0.27 -6.11 -1.92
C ALA A 82 0.69 -7.57 -1.79
N PHE A 83 1.72 -8.01 -2.50
CA PHE A 83 2.21 -9.38 -2.43
C PHE A 83 3.56 -9.43 -1.71
N THR A 84 3.74 -10.39 -0.81
CA THR A 84 4.99 -10.56 -0.07
C THR A 84 6.13 -11.07 -0.94
N ASP A 85 5.80 -11.72 -2.06
CA ASP A 85 6.71 -12.35 -3.00
C ASP A 85 5.99 -12.70 -4.32
N TRP A 86 6.77 -13.22 -5.28
CA TRP A 86 6.26 -13.61 -6.59
C TRP A 86 5.33 -14.82 -6.56
N THR A 87 5.47 -15.72 -5.59
CA THR A 87 4.61 -16.91 -5.45
C THR A 87 3.19 -16.47 -5.14
N GLU A 88 3.03 -15.55 -4.19
CA GLU A 88 1.73 -14.97 -3.82
C GLU A 88 1.12 -14.16 -4.97
N LEU A 89 1.94 -13.45 -5.75
CA LEU A 89 1.47 -12.74 -6.93
C LEU A 89 0.96 -13.69 -8.02
N LYS A 90 1.67 -14.80 -8.28
CA LYS A 90 1.25 -15.80 -9.27
C LYS A 90 -0.06 -16.49 -8.92
N ARG A 91 -0.41 -16.57 -7.62
CA ARG A 91 -1.72 -17.06 -7.18
C ARG A 91 -2.87 -16.16 -7.63
N TRP A 92 -2.63 -14.84 -7.76
CA TRP A 92 -3.61 -13.92 -8.32
C TRP A 92 -3.66 -14.02 -9.84
N ARG A 93 -2.50 -13.91 -10.49
CA ARG A 93 -2.37 -13.98 -11.96
C ARG A 93 -1.01 -14.56 -12.33
N ASP A 94 -1.02 -15.76 -12.92
CA ASP A 94 0.18 -16.38 -13.45
C ASP A 94 0.40 -15.91 -14.89
N GLU A 95 1.08 -14.77 -15.03
CA GLU A 95 1.43 -14.19 -16.33
C GLU A 95 2.93 -13.95 -16.41
N GLU A 96 3.55 -14.44 -17.48
CA GLU A 96 5.01 -14.38 -17.66
C GLU A 96 5.54 -12.94 -17.70
N ASN A 97 4.75 -11.99 -18.21
CA ASN A 97 5.14 -10.59 -18.37
C ASN A 97 4.51 -9.66 -17.32
N GLN A 98 4.07 -10.20 -16.18
CA GLN A 98 3.48 -9.39 -15.11
C GLN A 98 4.47 -8.34 -14.61
N GLN A 99 4.14 -7.07 -14.84
CA GLN A 99 4.92 -5.94 -14.33
C GLN A 99 4.55 -5.64 -12.88
N THR A 100 5.54 -5.28 -12.08
CA THR A 100 5.36 -4.98 -10.65
C THR A 100 6.19 -3.78 -10.22
N PHE A 101 5.72 -3.09 -9.18
CA PHE A 101 6.55 -2.18 -8.39
C PHE A 101 6.76 -2.77 -7.00
N ALA A 102 7.99 -2.69 -6.50
CA ALA A 102 8.28 -2.85 -5.09
C ALA A 102 7.84 -1.58 -4.36
N MET A 103 6.75 -1.68 -3.60
CA MET A 103 6.09 -0.60 -2.89
C MET A 103 6.23 -0.78 -1.38
N ASN A 104 6.55 0.27 -0.65
CA ASN A 104 6.54 0.23 0.81
C ASN A 104 5.24 0.82 1.38
N PHE A 105 5.11 0.80 2.72
CA PHE A 105 3.97 1.39 3.41
C PHE A 105 3.71 2.86 3.04
N ASP A 106 4.76 3.69 2.98
CA ASP A 106 4.62 5.11 2.65
C ASP A 106 4.13 5.33 1.21
N ASP A 107 4.50 4.46 0.27
CA ASP A 107 4.02 4.51 -1.12
C ASP A 107 2.51 4.21 -1.17
N TYR A 108 2.03 3.17 -0.48
CA TYR A 108 0.59 2.88 -0.36
C TYR A 108 -0.17 3.99 0.36
N ALA A 109 0.40 4.56 1.42
CA ALA A 109 -0.18 5.70 2.11
C ALA A 109 -0.31 6.91 1.18
N GLY A 110 0.68 7.14 0.33
CA GLY A 110 0.63 8.12 -0.75
C GLY A 110 -0.55 7.90 -1.68
N MET A 111 -0.75 6.66 -2.16
CA MET A 111 -1.84 6.32 -3.06
C MET A 111 -3.23 6.41 -2.42
N LEU A 112 -3.36 6.05 -1.14
CA LEU A 112 -4.63 6.04 -0.45
C LEU A 112 -5.07 7.42 0.03
N LEU A 113 -4.13 8.19 0.59
CA LEU A 113 -4.44 9.40 1.35
C LEU A 113 -4.24 10.69 0.56
N ARG A 114 -3.38 10.70 -0.48
CA ARG A 114 -3.17 11.90 -1.27
C ARG A 114 -4.28 12.08 -2.29
N LYS A 115 -4.53 13.35 -2.62
CA LYS A 115 -5.34 13.72 -3.77
C LYS A 115 -4.51 13.56 -5.03
N ASP A 116 -5.13 13.05 -6.09
CA ASP A 116 -4.53 13.07 -7.42
C ASP A 116 -4.44 14.52 -7.97
N ALA A 117 -3.87 14.67 -9.17
CA ALA A 117 -3.73 15.96 -9.83
C ALA A 117 -5.07 16.69 -10.10
N GLN A 118 -6.19 15.95 -10.10
CA GLN A 118 -7.54 16.48 -10.27
C GLN A 118 -8.26 16.73 -8.93
N GLY A 119 -7.59 16.48 -7.81
CA GLY A 119 -8.15 16.69 -6.48
C GLY A 119 -8.98 15.51 -5.95
N ASN A 120 -9.06 14.40 -6.67
CA ASN A 120 -9.82 13.24 -6.25
C ASN A 120 -9.03 12.42 -5.24
N ILE A 121 -9.77 11.82 -4.31
CA ILE A 121 -9.22 10.89 -3.35
C ILE A 121 -9.37 9.48 -3.91
N SER A 122 -8.37 8.62 -3.69
CA SER A 122 -8.48 7.21 -4.08
C SER A 122 -9.74 6.56 -3.48
N PRO A 123 -10.56 5.86 -4.29
CA PRO A 123 -11.75 5.16 -3.82
C PRO A 123 -11.43 3.88 -3.04
N ALA A 124 -10.15 3.49 -2.97
CA ALA A 124 -9.74 2.31 -2.24
C ALA A 124 -9.92 2.50 -0.72
N LEU A 125 -10.47 1.47 -0.07
CA LEU A 125 -10.65 1.41 1.38
C LEU A 125 -9.40 0.90 2.11
N GLY A 126 -8.32 0.64 1.38
CA GLY A 126 -7.08 0.11 1.92
C GLY A 126 -6.31 -0.70 0.89
N PHE A 127 -5.42 -1.56 1.36
CA PHE A 127 -4.75 -2.57 0.56
C PHE A 127 -4.81 -3.93 1.26
N VAL A 128 -4.77 -5.00 0.47
CA VAL A 128 -4.81 -6.38 0.94
C VAL A 128 -3.45 -7.01 0.71
N ILE A 129 -2.86 -7.55 1.77
CA ILE A 129 -1.63 -8.33 1.72
C ILE A 129 -1.98 -9.79 1.41
N ASN A 130 -1.40 -10.32 0.34
CA ASN A 130 -1.58 -11.70 -0.12
C ASN A 130 -3.06 -12.09 -0.21
N PRO A 131 -3.86 -11.44 -1.07
CA PRO A 131 -5.32 -11.62 -1.13
C PRO A 131 -5.79 -13.07 -1.32
N PHE A 132 -4.98 -13.92 -1.98
CA PHE A 132 -5.28 -15.33 -2.24
C PHE A 132 -4.45 -16.29 -1.35
N GLY A 133 -3.83 -15.77 -0.30
CA GLY A 133 -3.02 -16.51 0.66
C GLY A 133 -3.28 -16.02 2.08
N GLY A 134 -2.37 -15.20 2.62
CA GLY A 134 -2.47 -14.64 3.97
C GLY A 134 -3.77 -13.85 4.23
N ASN A 135 -4.25 -13.14 3.21
CA ASN A 135 -5.44 -12.28 3.16
C ASN A 135 -5.60 -11.36 4.37
N ILE A 136 -4.66 -10.42 4.52
CA ILE A 136 -4.70 -9.42 5.58
C ILE A 136 -5.08 -8.07 4.99
N VAL A 137 -6.18 -7.50 5.49
CA VAL A 137 -6.66 -6.19 5.06
C VAL A 137 -6.01 -5.11 5.92
N VAL A 138 -5.24 -4.22 5.28
CA VAL A 138 -4.75 -2.98 5.90
C VAL A 138 -5.67 -1.85 5.46
N THR A 139 -6.54 -1.40 6.35
CA THR A 139 -7.57 -0.40 6.01
C THR A 139 -6.97 1.00 5.89
N ARG A 140 -7.67 1.87 5.17
CA ARG A 140 -7.34 3.29 5.02
C ARG A 140 -7.21 3.99 6.36
N GLU A 141 -8.07 3.68 7.32
CA GLU A 141 -8.06 4.24 8.67
C GLU A 141 -6.79 3.81 9.42
N MET A 142 -6.40 2.54 9.30
CA MET A 142 -5.16 2.03 9.87
C MET A 142 -3.94 2.71 9.26
N VAL A 143 -3.91 2.90 7.94
CA VAL A 143 -2.83 3.65 7.28
C VAL A 143 -2.76 5.09 7.80
N ALA A 144 -3.90 5.76 7.91
CA ALA A 144 -3.96 7.13 8.43
C ALA A 144 -3.50 7.22 9.88
N SER A 145 -3.88 6.25 10.73
CA SER A 145 -3.48 6.22 12.15
C SER A 145 -1.98 6.02 12.31
N MET A 146 -1.37 5.14 11.51
CA MET A 146 0.07 4.90 11.51
C MET A 146 0.86 6.11 11.02
N ILE A 147 0.42 6.76 9.94
CA ILE A 147 1.05 8.02 9.46
C ILE A 147 0.94 9.10 10.54
N SER A 148 -0.22 9.24 11.19
CA SER A 148 -0.42 10.18 12.29
C SER A 148 0.56 9.90 13.45
N ALA A 149 0.69 8.64 13.86
CA ALA A 149 1.61 8.23 14.91
C ALA A 149 3.08 8.52 14.55
N LYS A 150 3.49 8.23 13.31
CA LYS A 150 4.84 8.51 12.79
C LYS A 150 5.15 10.01 12.77
N LEU A 151 4.18 10.86 12.40
CA LEU A 151 4.35 12.32 12.43
C LEU A 151 4.49 12.85 13.87
N LYS A 152 3.68 12.34 14.81
CA LYS A 152 3.79 12.67 16.24
C LYS A 152 5.16 12.29 16.81
N ALA A 153 5.63 11.08 16.53
CA ALA A 153 6.93 10.59 16.97
C ALA A 153 8.10 11.42 16.38
N ALA A 154 7.93 11.94 15.16
CA ALA A 154 8.90 12.81 14.50
C ALA A 154 8.81 14.30 14.89
N GLY A 155 7.92 14.67 15.82
CA GLY A 155 7.71 16.07 16.22
C GLY A 155 7.11 16.96 15.13
N ARG A 156 6.49 16.37 14.09
CA ARG A 156 5.91 17.09 12.96
C ARG A 156 4.41 17.35 13.18
N PRO A 157 3.85 18.45 12.63
CA PRO A 157 2.41 18.70 12.70
C PRO A 157 1.63 17.56 12.05
N VAL A 158 0.61 17.07 12.76
CA VAL A 158 -0.30 16.04 12.26
C VAL A 158 -1.44 16.74 11.50
N PRO A 159 -1.72 16.37 10.23
CA PRO A 159 -2.88 16.91 9.54
C PRO A 159 -4.17 16.45 10.23
N PRO A 160 -5.22 17.28 10.26
CA PRO A 160 -6.50 16.91 10.87
C PRO A 160 -7.09 15.67 10.20
N ALA A 161 -7.71 14.79 10.99
CA ALA A 161 -8.35 13.59 10.48
C ALA A 161 -9.47 13.95 9.47
N PRO A 162 -9.69 13.15 8.42
CA PRO A 162 -10.80 13.39 7.50
C PRO A 162 -12.13 13.30 8.27
N GLY A 163 -12.85 14.41 8.37
CA GLY A 163 -14.19 14.46 8.97
C GLY A 163 -14.30 15.16 10.32
N THR A 164 -13.22 15.71 10.90
CA THR A 164 -13.36 16.58 12.07
C THR A 164 -13.81 17.98 11.61
N PRO A 165 -14.98 18.48 12.04
CA PRO A 165 -15.35 19.88 11.84
C PRO A 165 -14.24 20.75 12.45
N GLY A 166 -13.77 21.75 11.69
CA GLY A 166 -12.73 22.66 12.13
C GLY A 166 -13.06 23.20 13.52
N ALA A 167 -12.13 23.04 14.47
CA ALA A 167 -12.28 23.60 15.79
C ALA A 167 -12.53 25.13 15.67
N PRO A 168 -13.49 25.70 16.41
CA PRO A 168 -13.73 27.14 16.38
C PRO A 168 -12.46 27.87 16.81
N THR A 169 -11.93 28.73 15.94
CA THR A 169 -10.91 29.71 16.31
C THR A 169 -11.49 30.60 17.41
N GLN A 170 -11.00 30.44 18.65
CA GLN A 170 -11.28 31.37 19.74
C GLN A 170 -10.79 32.77 19.34
N PRO A 171 -11.64 33.82 19.41
CA PRO A 171 -11.20 35.18 19.20
C PRO A 171 -10.30 35.61 20.38
N LYS A 172 -9.11 36.13 20.06
CA LYS A 172 -8.25 36.81 21.02
C LYS A 172 -8.99 38.02 21.58
N GLN A 173 -9.24 38.04 22.89
CA GLN A 173 -9.64 39.25 23.60
C GLN A 173 -8.43 40.19 23.66
N GLN A 174 -8.67 41.46 23.31
CA GLN A 174 -7.78 42.59 23.59
C GLN A 174 -7.98 43.05 25.03
#